data_AF-A0A7H9B6G4-F1
#
_entry.id   AF-A0A7H9B6G4-F1
#
_cell.length_a   1.000
_cell.length_b   1.000
_cell.length_c   1.000
_cell.angle_alpha   90.00
_cell.angle_beta   90.00
_cell.angle_gamma   90.00
#
_symmetry.space_group_name_H-M   'P 1'
#
loop_
_entity.id
_entity.type
_entity.pdbx_description
1 polymer ?
#
loop_
_entity_poly.entity_id
_entity_poly.type
_entity_poly.pdbx_seq_one_letter_code
_entity_poly.pdbx_strand_id
1 'polypeptide(L)'
;MKFPYYKLCVLLLCPATLVFGNLLSFFFPNHLQSLQINKDGWLNSIFVKNGWFWNSIVGWWCILRYGDFQINRQSLIRYSILTIWWYIFTQALWFGIAPIMDLVFTYTGGHCDFTVFDSNGNLADDFHDSIARRLKSLKRILFTLKNITMENDEDLLKKSMSDISCALNEKCFNRTSSPQDINNFIRKTFAQDAPLLGSAQCRSLGGYWIGGHDPSGHVFLITLMIMYSFGELRLFGGKALQRLKKKKYTGLLITSLKLFDNGPIWNLINNKPKNIKSFLMSAFILPPFTVVKDIVKFLGQILKIVVWQNPIILLISLLGMWWWSFLITSIVFHTFTEQLSGLLFAYIVAGIIYWNDHWFIHNAMNQ
;
A
#
# COMPACT_ATOMS: atom_id res chain seq x y z
N MET A 1 8.86 9.46 -28.38
CA MET A 1 8.67 8.07 -28.83
C MET A 1 7.20 7.89 -29.11
N LYS A 2 6.81 7.63 -30.37
CA LYS A 2 5.50 7.05 -30.64
C LYS A 2 5.66 5.56 -30.36
N PHE A 3 5.21 5.08 -29.21
CA PHE A 3 5.17 3.65 -28.90
C PHE A 3 3.91 3.10 -29.59
N PRO A 4 4.02 2.38 -30.73
CA PRO A 4 2.85 1.91 -31.47
C PRO A 4 1.95 1.01 -30.60
N TYR A 5 2.54 0.30 -29.65
CA TYR A 5 1.85 -0.61 -28.74
C TYR A 5 1.54 -0.02 -27.37
N TYR A 6 1.76 1.28 -27.14
CA TYR A 6 1.58 1.89 -25.81
C TYR A 6 0.19 1.63 -25.23
N LYS A 7 -0.87 1.92 -26.01
CA LYS A 7 -2.25 1.74 -25.55
C LYS A 7 -2.51 0.30 -25.14
N LEU A 8 -2.04 -0.64 -25.96
CA LEU A 8 -2.15 -2.06 -25.70
C LEU A 8 -1.42 -2.44 -24.41
N CYS A 9 -0.17 -1.98 -24.23
CA CYS A 9 0.60 -2.26 -23.02
C CYS A 9 -0.07 -1.73 -21.75
N VAL A 10 -0.55 -0.48 -21.74
CA VAL A 10 -1.20 0.11 -20.56
C VAL A 10 -2.50 -0.61 -20.20
N LEU A 11 -3.29 -0.97 -21.21
CA LEU A 11 -4.60 -1.60 -21.00
C LEU A 11 -4.50 -3.09 -20.70
N LEU A 12 -3.45 -3.80 -21.14
CA LEU A 12 -3.31 -5.23 -20.93
C LEU A 12 -2.38 -5.62 -19.79
N LEU A 13 -1.49 -4.74 -19.30
CA LEU A 13 -0.51 -5.11 -18.29
C LEU A 13 -1.17 -5.67 -17.02
N CYS A 14 -2.15 -4.97 -16.44
CA CYS A 14 -2.81 -5.42 -15.22
C CYS A 14 -3.66 -6.70 -15.44
N PRO A 15 -4.53 -6.81 -16.48
CA PRO A 15 -5.24 -8.04 -16.79
C PRO A 15 -4.32 -9.23 -17.04
N ALA A 16 -3.26 -9.05 -17.81
CA ALA A 16 -2.29 -10.10 -18.09
C ALA A 16 -1.56 -10.54 -16.81
N THR A 17 -1.18 -9.59 -15.95
CA THR A 17 -0.53 -9.90 -14.67
C THR A 17 -1.48 -10.63 -13.72
N LEU A 18 -2.77 -10.26 -13.71
CA LEU A 18 -3.78 -10.91 -12.88
C LEU A 18 -3.97 -12.38 -13.29
N VAL A 19 -4.16 -12.63 -14.60
CA VAL A 19 -4.29 -13.99 -15.14
C VAL A 19 -3.02 -14.79 -14.86
N PHE A 20 -1.85 -14.21 -15.14
CA PHE A 20 -0.57 -14.88 -14.91
C PHE A 20 -0.35 -15.23 -13.43
N GLY A 21 -0.63 -14.31 -12.50
CA GLY A 21 -0.48 -14.54 -11.06
C GLY A 21 -1.40 -15.65 -10.55
N ASN A 22 -2.67 -15.68 -11.00
CA ASN A 22 -3.61 -16.74 -10.62
C ASN A 22 -3.23 -18.09 -11.24
N LEU A 23 -2.76 -18.12 -12.50
CA LEU A 23 -2.24 -19.35 -13.11
C LEU A 23 -1.04 -19.89 -12.33
N LEU A 24 -0.10 -19.03 -11.92
CA LEU A 24 1.03 -19.44 -11.09
C LEU A 24 0.57 -20.03 -9.75
N SER A 25 -0.38 -19.38 -9.08
CA SER A 25 -0.94 -19.86 -7.81
C SER A 25 -1.62 -21.23 -7.97
N PHE A 26 -2.33 -21.44 -9.08
CA PHE A 26 -2.96 -22.71 -9.42
C PHE A 26 -1.95 -23.83 -9.72
N PHE A 27 -0.90 -23.55 -10.49
CA PHE A 27 0.10 -24.57 -10.87
C PHE A 27 1.12 -24.88 -9.77
N PHE A 28 1.43 -23.93 -8.87
CA PHE A 28 2.45 -24.08 -7.84
C PHE A 28 1.95 -23.74 -6.42
N PRO A 29 0.86 -24.35 -5.94
CA PRO A 29 0.23 -23.97 -4.68
C PRO A 29 1.17 -24.14 -3.48
N ASN A 30 1.83 -25.29 -3.36
CA ASN A 30 2.65 -25.63 -2.19
C ASN A 30 3.88 -24.73 -2.02
N HIS A 31 4.53 -24.33 -3.12
CA HIS A 31 5.71 -23.48 -3.07
C HIS A 31 5.35 -22.01 -2.85
N LEU A 32 4.32 -21.53 -3.53
CA LEU A 32 3.97 -20.10 -3.51
C LEU A 32 3.19 -19.71 -2.24
N GLN A 33 2.37 -20.60 -1.70
CA GLN A 33 1.64 -20.34 -0.45
C GLN A 33 2.55 -20.41 0.78
N SER A 34 3.67 -21.14 0.71
CA SER A 34 4.71 -21.15 1.75
C SER A 34 5.59 -19.89 1.79
N LEU A 35 5.47 -18.99 0.79
CA LEU A 35 6.16 -17.71 0.82
C LEU A 35 5.61 -16.88 1.98
N GLN A 36 6.33 -16.90 3.10
CA GLN A 36 6.05 -16.02 4.23
C GLN A 36 6.32 -14.56 3.82
N ILE A 37 5.30 -13.91 3.27
CA ILE A 37 5.37 -12.48 2.95
C ILE A 37 5.02 -11.70 4.20
N ASN A 38 6.02 -10.99 4.73
CA ASN A 38 5.84 -10.11 5.86
C ASN A 38 4.94 -8.92 5.48
N LYS A 39 3.64 -9.03 5.79
CA LYS A 39 2.63 -7.99 5.53
C LYS A 39 2.93 -6.67 6.24
N ASP A 40 3.73 -6.69 7.29
CA ASP A 40 4.10 -5.51 8.08
C ASP A 40 5.57 -5.14 7.94
N GLY A 41 6.24 -5.66 6.91
CA GLY A 41 7.60 -5.26 6.56
C GLY A 41 7.69 -3.75 6.31
N TRP A 42 8.85 -3.18 6.65
CA TRP A 42 9.12 -1.74 6.51
C TRP A 42 8.79 -1.18 5.13
N LEU A 43 9.16 -1.92 4.07
CA LEU A 43 8.88 -1.52 2.68
C LEU A 43 7.37 -1.49 2.40
N ASN A 44 6.62 -2.50 2.85
CA ASN A 44 5.17 -2.53 2.66
C ASN A 44 4.48 -1.38 3.42
N SER A 45 4.91 -1.14 4.66
CA SER A 45 4.31 -0.11 5.52
C SER A 45 4.55 1.32 5.01
N ILE A 46 5.77 1.62 4.53
CA ILE A 46 6.11 2.98 4.09
C ILE A 46 5.72 3.23 2.64
N PHE A 47 6.00 2.29 1.73
CA PHE A 47 5.78 2.49 0.30
C PHE A 47 4.42 2.01 -0.13
N VAL A 48 4.09 0.73 0.08
CA VAL A 48 2.90 0.11 -0.49
C VAL A 48 1.61 0.66 0.12
N LYS A 49 1.54 0.75 1.46
CA LYS A 49 0.36 1.31 2.15
C LYS A 49 0.11 2.79 1.81
N ASN A 50 1.15 3.54 1.44
CA ASN A 50 1.06 4.96 1.05
C ASN A 50 1.36 5.16 -0.46
N GLY A 51 1.05 4.19 -1.31
CA GLY A 51 1.53 4.20 -2.70
C GLY A 51 1.04 5.40 -3.52
N TRP A 52 -0.20 5.86 -3.30
CA TRP A 52 -0.73 7.03 -4.01
C TRP A 52 0.09 8.29 -3.73
N PHE A 53 0.45 8.53 -2.46
CA PHE A 53 1.28 9.66 -2.04
C PHE A 53 2.63 9.70 -2.75
N TRP A 54 3.33 8.55 -2.84
CA TRP A 54 4.62 8.48 -3.54
C TRP A 54 4.50 8.73 -5.03
N ASN A 55 3.44 8.23 -5.68
CA ASN A 55 3.16 8.53 -7.08
C ASN A 55 2.83 10.01 -7.31
N SER A 56 2.11 10.66 -6.39
CA SER A 56 1.84 12.10 -6.45
C SER A 56 3.14 12.91 -6.39
N ILE A 57 4.01 12.64 -5.41
CA ILE A 57 5.29 13.35 -5.27
C ILE A 57 6.16 13.18 -6.51
N VAL A 58 6.38 11.95 -6.97
CA VAL A 58 7.24 11.67 -8.12
C VAL A 58 6.62 12.21 -9.41
N GLY A 59 5.30 12.08 -9.57
CA GLY A 59 4.56 12.61 -10.70
C GLY A 59 4.66 14.14 -10.80
N TRP A 60 4.35 14.85 -9.71
CA TRP A 60 4.48 16.31 -9.64
C TRP A 60 5.92 16.77 -9.88
N TRP A 61 6.89 16.05 -9.34
CA TRP A 61 8.29 16.35 -9.59
C TRP A 61 8.67 16.14 -11.07
N CYS A 62 8.10 15.14 -11.75
CA CYS A 62 8.27 14.98 -13.21
C CYS A 62 7.59 16.10 -14.00
N ILE A 63 6.38 16.53 -13.62
CA ILE A 63 5.67 17.70 -14.19
C ILE A 63 6.58 18.94 -14.11
N LEU A 64 7.14 19.23 -12.93
CA LEU A 64 8.01 20.40 -12.73
C LEU A 64 9.31 20.33 -13.54
N ARG A 65 9.86 19.14 -13.76
CA ARG A 65 11.17 18.98 -14.42
C ARG A 65 11.08 18.83 -15.94
N TYR A 66 10.06 18.15 -16.45
CA TYR A 66 9.94 17.80 -17.88
C TYR A 66 8.75 18.44 -18.58
N GLY A 67 7.82 18.97 -17.80
CA GLY A 67 6.59 19.57 -18.26
C GLY A 67 6.75 20.81 -19.14
N ASP A 68 5.73 21.04 -19.94
CA ASP A 68 5.38 22.33 -20.52
C ASP A 68 3.89 22.59 -20.20
N PHE A 69 3.36 23.77 -20.55
CA PHE A 69 1.99 24.15 -20.19
C PHE A 69 0.95 23.09 -20.60
N GLN A 70 1.06 22.56 -21.82
CA GLN A 70 0.11 21.59 -22.35
C GLN A 70 0.25 20.23 -21.66
N ILE A 71 1.47 19.71 -21.52
CA ILE A 71 1.73 18.43 -20.84
C ILE A 71 1.31 18.49 -19.36
N ASN A 72 1.57 19.61 -18.69
CA ASN A 72 1.23 19.79 -17.28
C ASN A 72 -0.28 19.75 -17.07
N ARG A 73 -1.04 20.43 -17.92
CA ARG A 73 -2.50 20.42 -17.86
C ARG A 73 -3.06 19.00 -18.08
N GLN A 74 -2.54 18.28 -19.07
CA GLN A 74 -2.95 16.89 -19.33
C GLN A 74 -2.69 15.97 -18.13
N SER A 75 -1.47 16.03 -17.58
CA SER A 75 -1.06 15.25 -16.41
C SER A 75 -1.92 15.57 -15.18
N LEU A 76 -2.17 16.86 -14.91
CA LEU A 76 -3.01 17.32 -13.80
C LEU A 76 -4.46 16.85 -13.92
N ILE A 77 -5.07 16.95 -15.10
CA ILE A 77 -6.45 16.50 -15.32
C ILE A 77 -6.56 14.99 -15.04
N ARG A 78 -5.64 14.18 -15.61
CA ARG A 78 -5.64 12.72 -15.36
C ARG A 78 -5.45 12.41 -13.88
N TYR A 79 -4.47 13.06 -13.24
CA TYR A 79 -4.20 12.89 -11.82
C TYR A 79 -5.43 13.23 -10.96
N SER A 80 -6.11 14.35 -11.25
CA SER A 80 -7.31 14.77 -10.52
C SER A 80 -8.43 13.75 -10.65
N ILE A 81 -8.72 13.26 -11.87
CA ILE A 81 -9.80 12.29 -12.08
C ILE A 81 -9.50 10.97 -11.38
N LEU A 82 -8.28 10.45 -11.51
CA LEU A 82 -7.90 9.20 -10.84
C LEU A 82 -7.87 9.35 -9.31
N THR A 83 -7.49 10.52 -8.79
CA THR A 83 -7.53 10.81 -7.34
C THR A 83 -8.96 10.86 -6.84
N ILE A 84 -9.86 11.54 -7.56
CA ILE A 84 -11.29 11.59 -7.23
C ILE A 84 -11.88 10.18 -7.24
N TRP A 85 -11.55 9.38 -8.26
CA TRP A 85 -12.03 8.01 -8.36
C TRP A 85 -11.53 7.12 -7.22
N TRP A 86 -10.24 7.20 -6.90
CA TRP A 86 -9.67 6.50 -5.75
C TRP A 86 -10.34 6.89 -4.43
N TYR A 87 -10.56 8.18 -4.23
CA TYR A 87 -11.18 8.71 -3.02
C TYR A 87 -12.63 8.22 -2.89
N ILE A 88 -13.45 8.35 -3.94
CA ILE A 88 -14.83 7.86 -3.98
C ILE A 88 -14.91 6.35 -3.69
N PHE A 89 -13.98 5.58 -4.25
CA PHE A 89 -14.03 4.12 -4.13
C PHE A 89 -13.63 3.63 -2.73
N THR A 90 -12.66 4.29 -2.09
CA THR A 90 -12.02 3.79 -0.85
C THR A 90 -12.34 4.59 0.41
N GLN A 91 -12.75 5.85 0.29
CA GLN A 91 -12.98 6.75 1.43
C GLN A 91 -14.46 7.10 1.53
N ALA A 92 -14.91 7.36 2.77
CA ALA A 92 -16.24 7.88 3.02
C ALA A 92 -16.29 9.33 2.52
N LEU A 93 -17.14 9.60 1.53
CA LEU A 93 -17.18 10.91 0.85
C LEU A 93 -17.75 12.02 1.76
N TRP A 94 -18.76 11.70 2.56
CA TRP A 94 -19.53 12.63 3.39
C TRP A 94 -20.03 11.93 4.65
N PHE A 95 -20.48 12.71 5.65
CA PHE A 95 -21.11 12.17 6.86
C PHE A 95 -22.25 11.22 6.51
N GLY A 96 -22.10 9.94 6.88
CA GLY A 96 -23.13 8.92 6.70
C GLY A 96 -23.11 8.17 5.36
N ILE A 97 -22.18 8.47 4.43
CA ILE A 97 -22.05 7.71 3.17
C ILE A 97 -20.81 6.82 3.22
N ALA A 98 -21.03 5.51 3.18
CA ALA A 98 -19.95 4.52 3.11
C ALA A 98 -19.23 4.57 1.75
N PRO A 99 -17.93 4.21 1.69
CA PRO A 99 -17.20 4.05 0.42
C PRO A 99 -17.90 3.06 -0.52
N ILE A 100 -17.69 3.20 -1.84
CA ILE A 100 -18.27 2.26 -2.83
C ILE A 100 -17.91 0.81 -2.49
N MET A 101 -16.68 0.54 -2.08
CA MET A 101 -16.25 -0.81 -1.68
C MET A 101 -17.09 -1.39 -0.54
N ASP A 102 -17.34 -0.62 0.52
CA ASP A 102 -18.17 -1.04 1.66
C ASP A 102 -19.65 -1.19 1.25
N LEU A 103 -20.14 -0.35 0.33
CA LEU A 103 -21.49 -0.46 -0.24
C LEU A 103 -21.66 -1.73 -1.08
N VAL A 104 -20.68 -2.08 -1.90
CA VAL A 104 -20.70 -3.34 -2.68
C VAL A 104 -20.71 -4.54 -1.75
N PHE A 105 -19.91 -4.49 -0.68
CA PHE A 105 -19.88 -5.56 0.32
C PHE A 105 -21.23 -5.75 1.00
N THR A 106 -21.86 -4.66 1.46
CA THR A 106 -23.16 -4.73 2.13
C THR A 106 -24.29 -5.12 1.18
N TYR A 107 -24.27 -4.61 -0.06
CA TYR A 107 -25.24 -4.98 -1.10
C TYR A 107 -25.19 -6.46 -1.49
N THR A 108 -24.01 -7.08 -1.40
CA THR A 108 -23.82 -8.51 -1.68
C THR A 108 -24.12 -9.42 -0.49
N GLY A 109 -24.75 -8.89 0.57
CA GLY A 109 -25.17 -9.66 1.75
C GLY A 109 -24.22 -9.56 2.95
N GLY A 110 -23.17 -8.77 2.83
CA GLY A 110 -22.21 -8.57 3.90
C GLY A 110 -22.75 -7.69 5.03
N HIS A 111 -22.32 -7.99 6.25
CA HIS A 111 -22.75 -7.26 7.44
C HIS A 111 -21.66 -7.21 8.51
N CYS A 112 -21.84 -6.30 9.47
CA CYS A 112 -21.05 -6.31 10.70
C CYS A 112 -21.59 -7.38 11.65
N ASP A 113 -20.72 -8.25 12.14
CA ASP A 113 -21.05 -9.22 13.16
C ASP A 113 -20.24 -8.97 14.46
N PHE A 114 -20.82 -9.42 15.56
CA PHE A 114 -20.32 -9.30 16.93
C PHE A 114 -20.34 -10.65 17.66
N THR A 115 -20.37 -11.77 16.93
CA THR A 115 -20.26 -13.11 17.53
C THR A 115 -18.84 -13.30 18.06
N VAL A 116 -18.66 -13.19 19.38
CA VAL A 116 -17.36 -13.29 20.04
C VAL A 116 -17.03 -14.74 20.40
N PHE A 117 -18.03 -15.48 20.87
CA PHE A 117 -17.85 -16.82 21.41
C PHE A 117 -18.50 -17.91 20.54
N ASP A 118 -17.89 -19.08 20.48
CA ASP A 118 -18.48 -20.28 19.87
C ASP A 118 -19.49 -20.95 20.82
N SER A 119 -20.09 -22.07 20.40
CA SER A 119 -21.02 -22.85 21.22
C SER A 119 -20.41 -23.43 22.50
N ASN A 120 -19.08 -23.60 22.53
CA ASN A 120 -18.33 -24.12 23.66
C ASN A 120 -17.83 -23.01 24.60
N GLY A 121 -18.06 -21.74 24.22
CA GLY A 121 -17.57 -20.56 24.89
C GLY A 121 -16.17 -20.13 24.44
N ASN A 122 -15.43 -20.87 23.65
CA ASN A 122 -14.13 -20.38 23.16
C ASN A 122 -14.31 -19.17 22.23
N LEU A 123 -13.24 -18.42 21.98
CA LEU A 123 -13.31 -17.36 20.95
C LEU A 123 -13.65 -17.99 19.61
N ALA A 124 -14.68 -17.48 18.95
CA ALA A 124 -15.12 -18.00 17.65
C ALA A 124 -13.98 -17.95 16.63
N ASP A 125 -13.85 -18.97 15.79
CA ASP A 125 -12.80 -19.04 14.78
C ASP A 125 -12.92 -17.92 13.75
N ASP A 126 -14.15 -17.51 13.44
CA ASP A 126 -14.46 -16.42 12.50
C ASP A 126 -14.27 -15.02 13.12
N PHE A 127 -14.08 -14.93 14.44
CA PHE A 127 -13.87 -13.67 15.14
C PHE A 127 -12.46 -13.13 14.85
N HIS A 128 -12.31 -12.39 13.75
CA HIS A 128 -11.03 -11.86 13.23
C HIS A 128 -9.96 -12.92 12.88
N ASP A 129 -9.14 -12.56 11.90
CA ASP A 129 -8.07 -13.36 11.29
C ASP A 129 -6.77 -13.42 12.09
N SER A 130 -6.57 -12.52 13.07
CA SER A 130 -5.33 -12.46 13.84
C SER A 130 -5.57 -12.17 15.32
N ILE A 131 -4.71 -12.73 16.18
CA ILE A 131 -4.76 -12.53 17.63
C ILE A 131 -4.70 -11.04 17.98
N ALA A 132 -3.84 -10.27 17.31
CA ALA A 132 -3.74 -8.83 17.54
C ALA A 132 -5.07 -8.09 17.25
N ARG A 133 -5.79 -8.48 16.19
CA ARG A 133 -7.11 -7.91 15.86
C ARG A 133 -8.18 -8.37 16.84
N ARG A 134 -8.19 -9.64 17.23
CA ARG A 134 -9.07 -10.19 18.28
C ARG A 134 -8.96 -9.38 19.57
N LEU A 135 -7.74 -9.24 20.10
CA LEU A 135 -7.49 -8.51 21.34
C LEU A 135 -7.89 -7.03 21.25
N LYS A 136 -7.62 -6.37 20.13
CA LYS A 136 -8.04 -4.98 19.90
C LYS A 136 -9.56 -4.85 19.87
N SER A 137 -10.24 -5.81 19.27
CA SER A 137 -11.71 -5.84 19.19
C SER A 137 -12.33 -6.05 20.57
N LEU A 138 -11.87 -7.06 21.31
CA LEU A 138 -12.35 -7.34 22.67
C LEU A 138 -12.17 -6.12 23.60
N LYS A 139 -11.03 -5.41 23.51
CA LYS A 139 -10.81 -4.16 24.27
C LYS A 139 -11.83 -3.08 23.92
N ARG A 140 -12.21 -2.96 22.64
CA ARG A 140 -13.23 -1.98 22.18
C ARG A 140 -14.61 -2.33 22.69
N ILE A 141 -15.02 -3.60 22.53
CA ILE A 141 -16.30 -4.08 23.03
C ILE A 141 -16.38 -3.85 24.56
N LEU A 142 -15.35 -4.24 25.31
CA LEU A 142 -15.30 -4.04 26.76
C LEU A 142 -15.36 -2.57 27.16
N PHE A 143 -14.66 -1.70 26.43
CA PHE A 143 -14.70 -0.26 26.68
C PHE A 143 -16.11 0.31 26.49
N THR A 144 -16.80 -0.08 25.41
CA THR A 144 -18.17 0.36 25.16
C THR A 144 -19.13 -0.19 26.21
N LEU A 145 -19.07 -1.48 26.53
CA LEU A 145 -19.93 -2.07 27.57
C LEU A 145 -19.76 -1.40 28.94
N LYS A 146 -18.54 -1.01 29.31
CA LYS A 146 -18.26 -0.27 30.56
C LYS A 146 -18.94 1.10 30.63
N ASN A 147 -19.20 1.71 29.48
CA ASN A 147 -19.77 3.06 29.38
C ASN A 147 -21.29 3.03 29.17
N ILE A 148 -21.90 1.84 29.11
CA ILE A 148 -23.34 1.67 28.96
C ILE A 148 -23.94 1.36 30.33
N THR A 149 -25.08 1.98 30.62
CA THR A 149 -25.91 1.66 31.78
C THR A 149 -27.23 1.09 31.28
N MET A 150 -27.60 -0.13 31.69
CA MET A 150 -28.87 -0.77 31.32
C MET A 150 -29.63 -1.21 32.58
N GLU A 151 -30.87 -0.76 32.73
CA GLU A 151 -31.71 -1.12 33.89
C GLU A 151 -32.32 -2.53 33.78
N ASN A 152 -32.70 -2.97 32.57
CA ASN A 152 -33.39 -4.25 32.38
C ASN A 152 -32.43 -5.46 32.21
N ASP A 153 -31.18 -5.23 31.80
CA ASP A 153 -30.21 -6.28 31.46
C ASP A 153 -28.90 -6.16 32.26
N GLU A 154 -28.94 -5.56 33.46
CA GLU A 154 -27.73 -5.27 34.25
C GLU A 154 -26.89 -6.52 34.58
N ASP A 155 -27.55 -7.65 34.87
CA ASP A 155 -26.87 -8.92 35.14
C ASP A 155 -26.16 -9.47 33.88
N LEU A 156 -26.84 -9.45 32.73
CA LEU A 156 -26.27 -9.84 31.43
C LEU A 156 -25.11 -8.93 31.00
N LEU A 157 -25.20 -7.63 31.30
CA LEU A 157 -24.12 -6.66 31.06
C LEU A 157 -22.89 -7.01 31.90
N LYS A 158 -23.05 -7.23 33.21
CA LYS A 158 -21.94 -7.62 34.12
C LYS A 158 -21.30 -8.94 33.69
N LYS A 159 -22.11 -9.94 33.33
CA LYS A 159 -21.64 -11.24 32.83
C LYS A 159 -20.87 -11.11 31.52
N SER A 160 -21.39 -10.35 30.56
CA SER A 160 -20.72 -10.09 29.27
C SER A 160 -19.37 -9.39 29.47
N MET A 161 -19.31 -8.39 30.36
CA MET A 161 -18.07 -7.71 30.71
C MET A 161 -17.04 -8.66 31.35
N SER A 162 -17.49 -9.54 32.25
CA SER A 162 -16.65 -10.55 32.89
C SER A 162 -16.06 -11.52 31.86
N ASP A 163 -16.88 -12.05 30.97
CA ASP A 163 -16.45 -13.05 29.97
C ASP A 163 -15.49 -12.46 28.93
N ILE A 164 -15.74 -11.23 28.46
CA ILE A 164 -14.82 -10.51 27.57
C ILE A 164 -13.50 -10.20 28.30
N SER A 165 -13.57 -9.80 29.57
CA SER A 165 -12.38 -9.56 30.40
C SER A 165 -11.57 -10.84 30.62
N CYS A 166 -12.23 -12.00 30.77
CA CYS A 166 -11.53 -13.27 30.77
C CYS A 166 -10.82 -13.50 29.45
N ALA A 167 -11.53 -13.39 28.32
CA ALA A 167 -10.99 -13.67 27.00
C ALA A 167 -9.75 -12.80 26.66
N LEU A 168 -9.63 -11.64 27.30
CA LEU A 168 -8.45 -10.76 27.20
C LEU A 168 -7.25 -11.19 28.07
N ASN A 169 -7.49 -11.85 29.20
CA ASN A 169 -6.48 -12.10 30.24
C ASN A 169 -6.15 -13.60 30.44
N GLU A 170 -6.72 -14.50 29.63
CA GLU A 170 -6.51 -15.96 29.65
C GLU A 170 -6.77 -16.64 31.01
N LYS A 171 -7.49 -15.97 31.93
CA LYS A 171 -7.86 -16.50 33.25
C LYS A 171 -9.38 -16.42 33.44
N CYS A 172 -10.05 -17.54 33.17
CA CYS A 172 -11.51 -17.65 33.28
C CYS A 172 -11.91 -18.30 34.60
N PHE A 173 -12.97 -17.78 35.20
CA PHE A 173 -13.80 -18.51 36.15
C PHE A 173 -14.93 -19.25 35.39
N ASN A 174 -15.56 -20.23 36.02
CA ASN A 174 -16.66 -21.00 35.42
C ASN A 174 -17.76 -20.06 34.89
N ARG A 175 -18.04 -20.14 33.59
CA ARG A 175 -19.13 -19.38 32.96
C ARG A 175 -20.46 -19.88 33.49
N THR A 176 -21.31 -18.94 33.88
CA THR A 176 -22.66 -19.21 34.37
C THR A 176 -23.74 -18.95 33.32
N SER A 177 -23.38 -18.36 32.17
CA SER A 177 -24.33 -17.93 31.13
C SER A 177 -24.00 -18.55 29.79
N SER A 178 -25.02 -18.79 28.97
CA SER A 178 -24.83 -19.38 27.64
C SER A 178 -24.03 -18.42 26.74
N PRO A 179 -23.01 -18.91 26.01
CA PRO A 179 -22.27 -18.10 25.02
C PRO A 179 -23.20 -17.42 24.00
N GLN A 180 -24.30 -18.08 23.65
CA GLN A 180 -25.31 -17.55 22.73
C GLN A 180 -26.03 -16.32 23.30
N ASP A 181 -26.36 -16.33 24.59
CA ASP A 181 -27.03 -15.20 25.25
C ASP A 181 -26.12 -13.97 25.27
N ILE A 182 -24.83 -14.17 25.54
CA ILE A 182 -23.82 -13.11 25.54
C ILE A 182 -23.64 -12.54 24.14
N ASN A 183 -23.49 -13.39 23.11
CA ASN A 183 -23.37 -12.92 21.73
C ASN A 183 -24.62 -12.16 21.28
N ASN A 184 -25.82 -12.66 21.62
CA ASN A 184 -27.08 -11.99 21.30
C ASN A 184 -27.21 -10.64 22.01
N PHE A 185 -26.80 -10.57 23.28
CA PHE A 185 -26.77 -9.34 24.06
C PHE A 185 -25.84 -8.31 23.39
N ILE A 186 -24.58 -8.68 23.13
CA ILE A 186 -23.61 -7.81 22.45
C ILE A 186 -24.19 -7.36 21.10
N ARG A 187 -24.68 -8.28 20.26
CA ARG A 187 -25.24 -7.92 18.96
C ARG A 187 -26.37 -6.90 19.10
N LYS A 188 -27.31 -7.08 20.04
CA LYS A 188 -28.40 -6.13 20.30
C LYS A 188 -27.87 -4.77 20.76
N THR A 189 -26.91 -4.75 21.67
CA THR A 189 -26.32 -3.50 22.20
C THR A 189 -25.62 -2.68 21.11
N PHE A 190 -24.93 -3.32 20.17
CA PHE A 190 -24.11 -2.62 19.17
C PHE A 190 -24.81 -2.41 17.82
N ALA A 191 -25.92 -3.10 17.53
CA ALA A 191 -26.67 -3.00 16.27
C ALA A 191 -28.00 -2.22 16.38
N GLN A 192 -28.23 -1.51 17.49
CA GLN A 192 -29.55 -0.94 17.83
C GLN A 192 -29.97 0.26 16.96
N ASP A 193 -29.04 1.09 16.47
CA ASP A 193 -29.40 2.43 15.97
C ASP A 193 -29.38 2.60 14.44
N ALA A 194 -28.68 1.75 13.69
CA ALA A 194 -28.67 1.76 12.22
C ALA A 194 -27.90 0.54 11.66
N PRO A 195 -28.17 0.10 10.41
CA PRO A 195 -27.25 -0.79 9.72
C PRO A 195 -25.88 -0.11 9.61
N LEU A 196 -24.86 -0.75 10.19
CA LEU A 196 -23.48 -0.30 10.06
C LEU A 196 -23.06 -0.53 8.61
N LEU A 197 -23.14 0.51 7.78
CA LEU A 197 -22.86 0.43 6.33
C LEU A 197 -21.36 0.50 6.01
N GLY A 198 -20.52 0.90 6.97
CA GLY A 198 -19.08 1.07 6.78
C GLY A 198 -18.24 0.10 7.60
N SER A 199 -17.22 -0.49 6.98
CA SER A 199 -16.28 -1.40 7.62
C SER A 199 -15.43 -0.69 8.69
N ALA A 200 -15.15 0.60 8.49
CA ALA A 200 -14.49 1.45 9.49
C ALA A 200 -15.32 1.61 10.76
N GLN A 201 -16.63 1.86 10.61
CA GLN A 201 -17.56 2.01 11.73
C GLN A 201 -17.71 0.69 12.49
N CYS A 202 -17.93 -0.43 11.77
CA CYS A 202 -17.99 -1.76 12.36
C CYS A 202 -16.75 -2.08 13.21
N ARG A 203 -15.56 -1.89 12.64
CA ARG A 203 -14.30 -2.12 13.36
C ARG A 203 -14.14 -1.20 14.56
N SER A 204 -14.62 0.05 14.48
CA SER A 204 -14.52 1.03 15.57
C SER A 204 -15.25 0.57 16.84
N LEU A 205 -16.37 -0.13 16.66
CA LEU A 205 -17.17 -0.74 17.73
C LEU A 205 -16.62 -2.10 18.20
N GLY A 206 -15.64 -2.66 17.49
CA GLY A 206 -15.08 -3.98 17.78
C GLY A 206 -15.83 -5.14 17.10
N GLY A 207 -16.66 -4.86 16.10
CA GLY A 207 -17.22 -5.88 15.23
C GLY A 207 -16.22 -6.33 14.15
N TYR A 208 -16.58 -7.40 13.45
CA TYR A 208 -15.87 -7.90 12.27
C TYR A 208 -16.83 -7.98 11.08
N TRP A 209 -16.27 -7.90 9.87
CA TRP A 209 -17.02 -7.72 8.63
C TRP A 209 -17.08 -9.06 7.90
N ILE A 210 -18.27 -9.63 7.69
CA ILE A 210 -18.45 -11.01 7.20
C ILE A 210 -19.60 -11.13 6.20
N GLY A 211 -19.51 -12.11 5.30
CA GLY A 211 -20.61 -12.59 4.45
C GLY A 211 -20.76 -11.92 3.08
N GLY A 212 -20.13 -10.78 2.84
CA GLY A 212 -20.21 -10.04 1.59
C GLY A 212 -19.04 -10.29 0.64
N HIS A 213 -19.20 -9.85 -0.61
CA HIS A 213 -18.12 -9.78 -1.59
C HIS A 213 -17.31 -8.49 -1.38
N ASP A 214 -16.02 -8.61 -1.03
CA ASP A 214 -15.13 -7.47 -0.77
C ASP A 214 -14.25 -7.17 -2.00
N PRO A 215 -14.56 -6.17 -2.84
CA PRO A 215 -13.71 -5.85 -3.98
C PRO A 215 -12.29 -5.51 -3.54
N SER A 216 -11.28 -6.12 -4.17
CA SER A 216 -9.90 -5.94 -3.73
C SER A 216 -9.42 -4.50 -3.92
N GLY A 217 -9.38 -3.75 -2.82
CA GLY A 217 -8.85 -2.38 -2.78
C GLY A 217 -7.38 -2.27 -3.18
N HIS A 218 -6.59 -3.31 -2.89
CA HIS A 218 -5.19 -3.39 -3.27
C HIS A 218 -5.04 -3.49 -4.79
N VAL A 219 -5.75 -4.43 -5.43
CA VAL A 219 -5.73 -4.59 -6.89
C VAL A 219 -6.25 -3.32 -7.57
N PHE A 220 -7.32 -2.74 -7.05
CA PHE A 220 -7.87 -1.47 -7.53
C PHE A 220 -6.82 -0.35 -7.51
N LEU A 221 -6.25 -0.05 -6.34
CA LEU A 221 -5.33 1.08 -6.18
C LEU A 221 -4.03 0.87 -6.96
N ILE A 222 -3.47 -0.33 -6.93
CA ILE A 222 -2.25 -0.66 -7.68
C ILE A 222 -2.48 -0.54 -9.19
N THR A 223 -3.66 -0.93 -9.69
CA THR A 223 -4.03 -0.70 -11.10
C THR A 223 -4.00 0.77 -11.46
N LEU A 224 -4.63 1.64 -10.66
CA LEU A 224 -4.63 3.08 -10.89
C LEU A 224 -3.19 3.65 -10.90
N MET A 225 -2.35 3.21 -9.96
CA MET A 225 -0.95 3.63 -9.87
C MET A 225 -0.14 3.20 -11.10
N ILE A 226 -0.26 1.94 -11.54
CA ILE A 226 0.42 1.44 -12.74
C ILE A 226 -0.01 2.23 -13.98
N MET A 227 -1.32 2.40 -14.19
CA MET A 227 -1.85 3.10 -15.35
C MET A 227 -1.44 4.58 -15.34
N TYR A 228 -1.48 5.24 -14.17
CA TYR A 228 -0.98 6.60 -13.98
C TYR A 228 0.51 6.72 -14.35
N SER A 229 1.38 5.90 -13.75
CA SER A 229 2.81 5.94 -14.02
C SER A 229 3.13 5.69 -15.50
N PHE A 230 2.45 4.75 -16.16
CA PHE A 230 2.59 4.55 -17.61
C PHE A 230 2.11 5.76 -18.42
N GLY A 231 1.00 6.39 -18.01
CA GLY A 231 0.52 7.68 -18.50
C GLY A 231 1.61 8.74 -18.57
N GLU A 232 2.25 8.95 -17.42
CA GLU A 232 3.29 9.96 -17.25
C GLU A 232 4.58 9.60 -18.00
N LEU A 233 4.95 8.31 -18.06
CA LEU A 233 6.09 7.85 -18.85
C LEU A 233 5.94 8.17 -20.35
N ARG A 234 4.71 8.09 -20.90
CA ARG A 234 4.47 8.47 -22.29
C ARG A 234 4.66 9.96 -22.52
N LEU A 235 4.21 10.80 -21.58
CA LEU A 235 4.31 12.26 -21.67
C LEU A 235 5.77 12.73 -21.52
N PHE A 236 6.47 12.26 -20.49
CA PHE A 236 7.80 12.77 -20.14
C PHE A 236 8.96 11.96 -20.74
N GLY A 237 8.76 10.67 -21.02
CA GLY A 237 9.83 9.72 -21.35
C GLY A 237 10.67 10.13 -22.56
N GLY A 238 10.07 10.76 -23.57
CA GLY A 238 10.81 11.27 -24.73
C GLY A 238 11.81 12.37 -24.36
N LYS A 239 11.36 13.40 -23.62
CA LYS A 239 12.21 14.50 -23.16
C LYS A 239 13.25 14.01 -22.14
N ALA A 240 12.85 13.11 -21.26
CA ALA A 240 13.74 12.52 -20.26
C ALA A 240 14.86 11.71 -20.90
N LEU A 241 14.54 10.85 -21.87
CA LEU A 241 15.54 10.04 -22.60
C LEU A 241 16.53 10.92 -23.38
N GLN A 242 16.06 12.00 -24.00
CA GLN A 242 16.95 12.95 -24.68
C GLN A 242 17.94 13.60 -23.70
N ARG A 243 17.48 13.99 -22.49
CA ARG A 243 18.36 14.53 -21.44
C ARG A 243 19.35 13.50 -20.93
N LEU A 244 18.92 12.26 -20.72
CA LEU A 244 19.78 11.14 -20.31
C LEU A 244 20.89 10.87 -21.33
N LYS A 245 20.56 10.87 -22.64
CA LYS A 245 21.54 10.64 -23.71
C LYS A 245 22.56 11.78 -23.88
N LYS A 246 22.15 13.04 -23.65
CA LYS A 246 23.02 14.22 -23.83
C LYS A 246 24.04 14.39 -22.72
N LYS A 247 23.75 13.96 -21.49
CA LYS A 247 24.64 14.14 -20.34
C LYS A 247 25.65 13.00 -20.22
N LYS A 248 26.93 13.36 -20.10
CA LYS A 248 27.98 12.42 -19.69
C LYS A 248 28.04 12.35 -18.17
N TYR A 249 27.96 11.15 -17.61
CA TYR A 249 28.03 10.89 -16.17
C TYR A 249 29.47 10.67 -15.67
N THR A 250 30.44 11.32 -16.30
CA THR A 250 31.88 11.17 -15.98
C THR A 250 32.19 11.49 -14.53
N GLY A 251 31.52 12.49 -13.93
CA GLY A 251 31.68 12.81 -12.51
C GLY A 251 31.31 11.66 -11.57
N LEU A 252 30.25 10.92 -11.88
CA LEU A 252 29.83 9.74 -11.11
C LEU A 252 30.85 8.61 -11.26
N LEU A 253 31.31 8.35 -12.49
CA LEU A 253 32.33 7.34 -12.79
C LEU A 253 33.63 7.60 -12.03
N ILE A 254 34.10 8.85 -12.03
CA ILE A 254 35.32 9.24 -11.30
C ILE A 254 35.13 9.02 -9.79
N THR A 255 33.98 9.42 -9.23
CA THR A 255 33.72 9.21 -7.80
C THR A 255 33.55 7.73 -7.44
N SER A 256 32.98 6.90 -8.32
CA SER A 256 32.94 5.44 -8.11
C SER A 256 34.31 4.79 -8.15
N LEU A 257 35.23 5.24 -9.02
CA LEU A 257 36.60 4.71 -9.04
C LEU A 257 37.35 5.08 -7.75
N LYS A 258 37.20 6.32 -7.27
CA LYS A 258 37.82 6.78 -6.01
C LYS A 258 37.37 5.99 -4.77
N LEU A 259 36.17 5.42 -4.78
CA LEU A 259 35.71 4.55 -3.69
C LEU A 259 36.60 3.30 -3.53
N PHE A 260 37.16 2.78 -4.62
CA PHE A 260 38.06 1.62 -4.59
C PHE A 260 39.52 1.98 -4.28
N ASP A 261 39.91 3.25 -4.46
CA ASP A 261 41.28 3.73 -4.23
C ASP A 261 41.58 4.08 -2.75
N ASN A 262 40.58 4.03 -1.87
CA ASN A 262 40.69 4.47 -0.46
C ASN A 262 41.27 3.41 0.51
N GLY A 263 42.02 2.44 0.01
CA GLY A 263 42.63 1.38 0.85
C GLY A 263 43.76 1.88 1.76
N PRO A 264 43.97 1.26 2.93
CA PRO A 264 45.07 1.61 3.84
C PRO A 264 46.45 1.46 3.18
N ILE A 265 46.60 0.51 2.26
CA ILE A 265 47.81 0.30 1.46
C ILE A 265 48.11 1.52 0.58
N TRP A 266 47.12 2.03 -0.15
CA TRP A 266 47.27 3.20 -1.01
C TRP A 266 47.60 4.47 -0.22
N ASN A 267 46.98 4.65 0.95
CA ASN A 267 47.28 5.78 1.83
C ASN A 267 48.70 5.73 2.41
N LEU A 268 49.21 4.54 2.73
CA LEU A 268 50.59 4.36 3.20
C LEU A 268 51.61 4.64 2.09
N ILE A 269 51.33 4.19 0.85
CA ILE A 269 52.18 4.44 -0.32
C ILE A 269 52.25 5.93 -0.65
N ASN A 270 51.11 6.63 -0.58
CA ASN A 270 51.01 8.04 -0.96
C ASN A 270 51.60 8.99 0.09
N ASN A 271 51.38 8.73 1.38
CA ASN A 271 51.77 9.66 2.45
C ASN A 271 53.20 9.45 2.99
N LYS A 272 53.84 8.30 2.70
CA LYS A 272 55.21 7.95 3.13
C LYS A 272 55.51 8.41 4.57
N PRO A 273 54.86 7.80 5.58
CA PRO A 273 54.92 8.28 6.96
C PRO A 273 56.34 8.24 7.52
N LYS A 274 56.77 9.32 8.17
CA LYS A 274 58.13 9.44 8.76
C LYS A 274 58.20 8.93 10.21
N ASN A 275 57.07 8.98 10.95
CA ASN A 275 56.99 8.62 12.37
C ASN A 275 55.84 7.61 12.64
N ILE A 276 55.92 6.86 13.76
CA ILE A 276 54.87 5.91 14.20
C ILE A 276 53.48 6.57 14.29
N LYS A 277 53.39 7.80 14.81
CA LYS A 277 52.13 8.55 14.85
C LYS A 277 51.55 8.81 13.45
N SER A 278 52.40 9.15 12.48
CA SER A 278 51.97 9.37 11.09
C SER A 278 51.60 8.07 10.38
N PHE A 279 52.24 6.96 10.75
CA PHE A 279 51.89 5.62 10.27
C PHE A 279 50.52 5.20 10.78
N LEU A 280 50.29 5.26 12.10
CA LEU A 280 49.00 4.92 12.71
C LEU A 280 47.86 5.80 12.16
N MET A 281 48.12 7.10 12.01
CA MET A 281 47.15 8.03 11.41
C MET A 281 46.81 7.65 9.97
N SER A 282 47.81 7.33 9.14
CA SER A 282 47.62 7.00 7.72
C SER A 282 47.05 5.60 7.48
N ALA A 283 47.34 4.65 8.37
CA ALA A 283 46.93 3.26 8.25
C ALA A 283 45.54 2.97 8.84
N PHE A 284 45.16 3.64 9.94
CA PHE A 284 43.96 3.28 10.71
C PHE A 284 42.94 4.40 10.85
N ILE A 285 43.37 5.65 10.98
CA ILE A 285 42.46 6.77 11.26
C ILE A 285 41.97 7.42 9.97
N LEU A 286 42.87 7.77 9.07
CA LEU A 286 42.54 8.47 7.82
C LEU A 286 41.63 7.63 6.88
N PRO A 287 41.87 6.32 6.66
CA PRO A 287 41.07 5.53 5.73
C PRO A 287 39.55 5.50 6.02
N PRO A 288 39.05 5.25 7.25
CA PRO A 288 37.61 5.26 7.49
C PRO A 288 36.99 6.65 7.23
N PHE A 289 37.67 7.74 7.58
CA PHE A 289 37.16 9.09 7.30
C PHE A 289 37.11 9.41 5.80
N THR A 290 38.12 9.01 5.02
CA THR A 290 38.13 9.23 3.56
C THR A 290 37.06 8.39 2.87
N VAL A 291 36.89 7.12 3.28
CA VAL A 291 35.82 6.24 2.80
C VAL A 291 34.44 6.84 3.07
N VAL A 292 34.17 7.27 4.31
CA VAL A 292 32.87 7.88 4.66
C VAL A 292 32.63 9.15 3.83
N LYS A 293 33.64 10.02 3.70
CA LYS A 293 33.54 11.25 2.90
C LYS A 293 33.22 10.96 1.44
N ASP A 294 33.87 9.97 0.85
CA ASP A 294 33.66 9.63 -0.56
C ASP A 294 32.34 8.86 -0.78
N ILE A 295 31.89 8.04 0.18
CA ILE A 295 30.54 7.47 0.19
C ILE A 295 29.50 8.59 0.22
N VAL A 296 29.63 9.58 1.11
CA VAL A 296 28.68 10.70 1.19
C VAL A 296 28.65 11.50 -0.11
N LYS A 297 29.81 11.77 -0.72
CA LYS A 297 29.88 12.42 -2.03
C LYS A 297 29.23 11.59 -3.13
N PHE A 298 29.49 10.28 -3.15
CA PHE A 298 28.91 9.36 -4.12
C PHE A 298 27.39 9.29 -3.99
N LEU A 299 26.88 9.11 -2.78
CA LEU A 299 25.45 9.15 -2.48
C LEU A 299 24.83 10.49 -2.87
N GLY A 300 25.48 11.60 -2.55
CA GLY A 300 25.03 12.94 -2.95
C GLY A 300 24.95 13.11 -4.48
N GLN A 301 25.93 12.57 -5.21
CA GLN A 301 25.90 12.56 -6.68
C GLN A 301 24.78 11.68 -7.24
N ILE A 302 24.58 10.48 -6.68
CA ILE A 302 23.47 9.59 -7.06
C ILE A 302 22.14 10.31 -6.83
N LEU A 303 21.91 10.86 -5.63
CA LEU A 303 20.69 11.59 -5.30
C LEU A 303 20.47 12.77 -6.26
N LYS A 304 21.53 13.54 -6.56
CA LYS A 304 21.45 14.61 -7.55
C LYS A 304 21.08 14.07 -8.94
N ILE A 305 21.60 12.93 -9.36
CA ILE A 305 21.33 12.36 -10.69
C ILE A 305 19.91 11.78 -10.78
N VAL A 306 19.52 10.97 -9.79
CA VAL A 306 18.25 10.22 -9.77
C VAL A 306 17.09 11.12 -9.38
N VAL A 307 17.21 11.85 -8.27
CA VAL A 307 16.12 12.69 -7.75
C VAL A 307 16.05 14.00 -8.53
N TRP A 308 17.15 14.76 -8.63
CA TRP A 308 17.07 16.12 -9.16
C TRP A 308 17.14 16.20 -10.69
N GLN A 309 18.08 15.47 -11.29
CA GLN A 309 18.32 15.57 -12.72
C GLN A 309 17.37 14.70 -13.54
N ASN A 310 17.06 13.49 -13.06
CA ASN A 310 16.31 12.50 -13.81
C ASN A 310 15.23 11.79 -13.00
N PRO A 311 14.20 12.50 -12.50
CA PRO A 311 13.16 11.88 -11.69
C PRO A 311 12.30 10.84 -12.43
N ILE A 312 12.42 10.75 -13.76
CA ILE A 312 11.85 9.65 -14.53
C ILE A 312 12.33 8.28 -14.03
N ILE A 313 13.55 8.20 -13.48
CA ILE A 313 14.10 6.96 -12.92
C ILE A 313 13.26 6.55 -11.71
N LEU A 314 12.89 7.48 -10.83
CA LEU A 314 12.00 7.21 -9.71
C LEU A 314 10.63 6.73 -10.18
N LEU A 315 10.09 7.34 -11.24
CA LEU A 315 8.80 6.93 -11.80
C LEU A 315 8.85 5.49 -12.35
N ILE A 316 9.92 5.11 -13.05
CA ILE A 316 10.12 3.74 -13.54
C ILE A 316 10.32 2.76 -12.37
N SER A 317 11.08 3.15 -11.34
CA SER A 317 11.27 2.33 -10.15
C SER A 317 9.96 2.09 -9.40
N LEU A 318 9.13 3.13 -9.24
CA LEU A 318 7.80 3.01 -8.65
C LEU A 318 6.93 2.08 -9.49
N LEU A 319 6.90 2.25 -10.82
CA LEU A 319 6.14 1.38 -11.70
C LEU A 319 6.55 -0.10 -11.57
N GLY A 320 7.85 -0.38 -11.53
CA GLY A 320 8.36 -1.74 -11.33
C GLY A 320 7.95 -2.32 -9.98
N MET A 321 8.02 -1.51 -8.92
CA MET A 321 7.57 -1.90 -7.59
C MET A 321 6.05 -2.16 -7.55
N TRP A 322 5.24 -1.33 -8.21
CA TRP A 322 3.78 -1.52 -8.29
C TRP A 322 3.41 -2.77 -9.08
N TRP A 323 4.09 -3.01 -10.20
CA TRP A 323 3.88 -4.23 -10.97
C TRP A 323 4.23 -5.49 -10.15
N TRP A 324 5.36 -5.47 -9.44
CA TRP A 324 5.71 -6.55 -8.52
C TRP A 324 4.67 -6.73 -7.40
N SER A 325 4.25 -5.64 -6.77
CA SER A 325 3.22 -5.66 -5.73
C SER A 325 1.90 -6.24 -6.25
N PHE A 326 1.52 -5.92 -7.49
CA PHE A 326 0.33 -6.47 -8.15
C PHE A 326 0.45 -7.98 -8.34
N LEU A 327 1.61 -8.45 -8.83
CA LEU A 327 1.87 -9.86 -9.04
C LEU A 327 1.79 -10.66 -7.73
N ILE A 328 2.46 -10.18 -6.68
CA ILE A 328 2.42 -10.81 -5.35
C ILE A 328 1.00 -10.84 -4.80
N THR A 329 0.25 -9.74 -4.95
CA THR A 329 -1.16 -9.70 -4.53
C THR A 329 -2.00 -10.73 -5.29
N SER A 330 -1.78 -10.88 -6.59
CA SER A 330 -2.51 -11.83 -7.43
C SER A 330 -2.21 -13.30 -7.07
N ILE A 331 -1.01 -13.59 -6.56
CA ILE A 331 -0.59 -14.95 -6.20
C ILE A 331 -1.08 -15.34 -4.80
N VAL A 332 -1.00 -14.43 -3.82
CA VAL A 332 -1.02 -14.77 -2.39
C VAL A 332 -2.27 -14.28 -1.65
N PHE A 333 -2.90 -13.19 -2.10
CA PHE A 333 -3.98 -12.54 -1.35
C PHE A 333 -5.28 -12.53 -2.13
N HIS A 334 -6.40 -12.54 -1.40
CA HIS A 334 -7.76 -12.44 -1.95
C HIS A 334 -8.17 -13.60 -2.86
N THR A 335 -9.47 -13.77 -3.03
CA THR A 335 -9.99 -14.70 -4.02
C THR A 335 -9.93 -14.09 -5.42
N PHE A 336 -9.92 -14.93 -6.46
CA PHE A 336 -9.91 -14.46 -7.85
C PHE A 336 -11.06 -13.48 -8.15
N THR A 337 -12.25 -13.71 -7.59
CA THR A 337 -13.42 -12.85 -7.80
C THR A 337 -13.24 -11.47 -7.15
N GLU A 338 -12.70 -11.41 -5.94
CA GLU A 338 -12.37 -10.15 -5.26
C GLU A 338 -11.32 -9.37 -6.05
N GLN A 339 -10.29 -10.04 -6.56
CA GLN A 339 -9.26 -9.41 -7.41
C GLN A 339 -9.86 -8.90 -8.73
N LEU A 340 -10.69 -9.71 -9.41
CA LEU A 340 -11.32 -9.35 -10.68
C LEU A 340 -12.24 -8.14 -10.53
N SER A 341 -13.07 -8.11 -9.48
CA SER A 341 -13.94 -6.96 -9.22
C SER A 341 -13.15 -5.68 -8.95
N GLY A 342 -12.07 -5.74 -8.15
CA GLY A 342 -11.17 -4.61 -7.92
C GLY A 342 -10.53 -4.09 -9.22
N LEU A 343 -10.10 -5.00 -10.10
CA LEU A 343 -9.58 -4.65 -11.43
C LEU A 343 -10.67 -3.98 -12.29
N LEU A 344 -11.87 -4.54 -12.37
CA LEU A 344 -12.98 -3.98 -13.15
C LEU A 344 -13.34 -2.57 -12.69
N PHE A 345 -13.46 -2.34 -11.37
CA PHE A 345 -13.71 -1.00 -10.82
C PHE A 345 -12.61 0.00 -11.18
N ALA A 346 -11.34 -0.40 -11.18
CA ALA A 346 -10.26 0.48 -11.63
C ALA A 346 -10.42 0.84 -13.12
N TYR A 347 -10.83 -0.11 -13.95
CA TYR A 347 -10.99 0.05 -15.40
C TYR A 347 -12.20 0.90 -15.80
N ILE A 348 -13.23 1.00 -14.97
CA ILE A 348 -14.40 1.88 -15.25
C ILE A 348 -13.93 3.31 -15.56
N VAL A 349 -13.01 3.85 -14.77
CA VAL A 349 -12.50 5.22 -14.98
C VAL A 349 -11.17 5.22 -15.71
N ALA A 350 -10.17 4.49 -15.21
CA ALA A 350 -8.84 4.52 -15.80
C ALA A 350 -8.84 3.93 -17.22
N GLY A 351 -9.58 2.83 -17.45
CA GLY A 351 -9.71 2.21 -18.77
C GLY A 351 -10.24 3.20 -19.83
N ILE A 352 -11.30 3.95 -19.50
CA ILE A 352 -11.88 4.96 -20.40
C ILE A 352 -10.88 6.08 -20.70
N ILE A 353 -10.21 6.62 -19.68
CA ILE A 353 -9.22 7.70 -19.83
C ILE A 353 -8.09 7.26 -20.77
N TYR A 354 -7.52 6.08 -20.56
CA TYR A 354 -6.37 5.61 -21.33
C TYR A 354 -6.75 5.01 -22.70
N TRP A 355 -7.98 4.52 -22.87
CA TRP A 355 -8.52 4.13 -24.16
C TRP A 355 -8.66 5.34 -25.10
N ASN A 356 -9.35 6.37 -24.61
CA ASN A 356 -9.75 7.55 -25.39
C ASN A 356 -8.88 8.79 -25.12
N ASP A 357 -7.62 8.54 -24.78
CA ASP A 357 -6.66 9.53 -24.31
C ASP A 357 -6.59 10.81 -25.17
N HIS A 358 -6.63 10.67 -26.50
CA HIS A 358 -6.61 11.81 -27.42
C HIS A 358 -7.90 12.66 -27.40
N TRP A 359 -9.07 12.02 -27.33
CA TRP A 359 -10.37 12.70 -27.33
C TRP A 359 -10.61 13.42 -26.01
N PHE A 360 -10.33 12.74 -24.90
CA PHE A 360 -10.53 13.28 -23.56
C PHE A 360 -9.69 14.54 -23.35
N ILE A 361 -8.43 14.48 -23.80
CA ILE A 361 -7.50 15.60 -23.74
C ILE A 361 -7.94 16.77 -24.63
N HIS A 362 -8.42 16.52 -25.86
CA HIS A 362 -8.83 17.60 -26.75
C HIS A 362 -10.01 18.41 -26.20
N ASN A 363 -11.04 17.73 -25.70
CA ASN A 363 -12.23 18.40 -25.15
C ASN A 363 -11.95 19.10 -23.81
N ALA A 364 -11.16 18.46 -22.94
CA ALA A 364 -10.80 19.07 -21.65
C ALA A 364 -9.77 20.21 -21.80
N MET A 365 -9.13 20.37 -22.96
CA MET A 365 -8.20 21.47 -23.24
C MET A 365 -8.84 22.67 -23.96
N ASN A 366 -9.92 22.45 -24.71
CA ASN A 366 -10.59 23.49 -25.49
C ASN A 366 -11.74 24.19 -24.74
N GLN A 367 -12.07 23.69 -23.54
CA GLN A 367 -12.83 24.41 -22.50
C GLN A 367 -11.83 25.04 -21.53
#